data_AF-A0A9Q1Q6U1-F1
#
_entry.id   AF-A0A9Q1Q6U1-F1
#
_cell.length_a   1.000
_cell.length_b   1.000
_cell.length_c   1.000
_cell.angle_alpha   90.00
_cell.angle_beta   90.00
_cell.angle_gamma   90.00
#
_symmetry.space_group_name_H-M   'P 1'
#
loop_
_entity.id
_entity.type
_entity.pdbx_description
1 polymer ?
#
loop_
_entity_poly.entity_id
_entity_poly.type
_entity_poly.pdbx_seq_one_letter_code
_entity_poly.pdbx_strand_id
1 'polypeptide(L)'
;MGPSSGSCSCSSMMKMVMMFVLFGMESMRGLLGGNMSEEFEITWGSGRGKLLNNGQLLTLTLDHFSGSGFRSRKEYHFGKIDIQLKVVPGNSAGTVTAYYLSSEGAGHDEIDYEFLGNLTGQPYTVHTNVYTGGKGEREQQFHLWFDPSTDFHTYSILWNPHTIIFSIDGIPIREYKNREARGIPFPKKQAMKLYSSIWNADQWATQGGRIKTDWSQAPFTASYRNFRAEACVRVGGRGRSSCSPRIYSSLITKGLHGASQNRLRWVRNKCMIYNYSVAFAAGNFYQNFDLTWGILNNDQLLTLSLDKASGSGFQSKNEYLFRKIDMQLRLVPGNSAGTVTAYYLSPQGAAHDEIDFEFLGNVTGEPYTLHTTVFNQGKVAGSNSSVSGSTQLLISTPILSCGTPRKSCKQSILPNQN
;
A
#
# COMPACT_ATOMS: atom_id res chain seq x y z
N MET A 1 -1.55 59.51 -59.96
CA MET A 1 -1.76 58.48 -58.92
C MET A 1 -0.49 58.42 -58.09
N GLY A 2 -0.46 59.14 -56.96
CA GLY A 2 0.68 59.12 -56.03
C GLY A 2 0.39 58.17 -54.87
N PRO A 3 1.40 57.47 -54.30
CA PRO A 3 1.17 56.48 -53.27
C PRO A 3 0.86 57.16 -51.93
N SER A 4 -0.21 56.71 -51.27
CA SER A 4 -0.56 57.12 -49.91
C SER A 4 0.45 56.53 -48.92
N SER A 5 1.32 57.35 -48.35
CA SER A 5 2.20 56.98 -47.24
C SER A 5 1.39 56.87 -45.95
N GLY A 6 1.03 55.65 -45.56
CA GLY A 6 0.46 55.36 -44.25
C GLY A 6 1.53 55.54 -43.16
N SER A 7 1.42 56.59 -42.36
CA SER A 7 2.24 56.77 -41.18
C SER A 7 1.82 55.76 -40.10
N CYS A 8 2.58 54.68 -39.93
CA CYS A 8 2.46 53.82 -38.76
C CYS A 8 2.91 54.61 -37.52
N SER A 9 1.96 55.02 -36.69
CA SER A 9 2.24 55.72 -35.44
C SER A 9 3.02 54.81 -34.49
N CYS A 10 4.22 55.27 -34.08
CA CYS A 10 5.09 54.62 -33.10
C CYS A 10 4.35 54.27 -31.78
N SER A 11 3.26 54.98 -31.48
CA SER A 11 2.38 54.72 -30.32
C SER A 11 1.65 53.38 -30.40
N SER A 12 1.24 52.94 -31.60
CA SER A 12 0.51 51.68 -31.78
C SER A 12 1.41 50.47 -31.60
N MET A 13 2.67 50.56 -32.08
CA MET A 13 3.66 49.51 -31.93
C MET A 13 4.11 49.34 -30.47
N MET A 14 4.27 50.44 -29.72
CA MET A 14 4.60 50.40 -28.30
C MET A 14 3.48 49.79 -27.44
N LYS A 15 2.21 50.07 -27.74
CA LYS A 15 1.06 49.46 -27.06
C LYS A 15 0.96 47.95 -27.33
N MET A 16 1.27 47.51 -28.55
CA MET A 16 1.24 46.09 -28.91
C MET A 16 2.37 45.33 -28.20
N VAL A 17 3.60 45.86 -28.17
CA VAL A 17 4.73 45.26 -27.44
C VAL A 17 4.45 45.20 -25.93
N MET A 18 3.89 46.26 -25.34
CA MET A 18 3.55 46.27 -23.91
C MET A 18 2.43 45.28 -23.57
N MET A 19 1.46 45.07 -24.47
CA MET A 19 0.41 44.06 -24.32
C MET A 19 0.95 42.62 -24.46
N PHE A 20 1.94 42.38 -25.33
CA PHE A 20 2.65 41.09 -25.43
C PHE A 20 3.55 40.82 -24.21
N VAL A 21 4.20 41.83 -23.63
CA VAL A 21 4.99 41.69 -22.40
C VAL A 21 4.07 41.42 -21.19
N LEU A 22 2.92 42.08 -21.10
CA LEU A 22 1.93 41.84 -20.05
C LEU A 22 1.23 40.47 -20.19
N PHE A 23 0.98 39.98 -21.41
CA PHE A 23 0.51 38.60 -21.64
C PHE A 23 1.61 37.54 -21.45
N GLY A 24 2.88 37.88 -21.71
CA GLY A 24 4.04 37.01 -21.49
C GLY A 24 4.40 36.84 -20.00
N MET A 25 4.04 37.80 -19.15
CA MET A 25 4.27 37.71 -17.70
C MET A 25 3.14 36.96 -16.96
N GLU A 26 1.93 36.93 -17.49
CA GLU A 26 0.83 36.12 -16.94
C GLU A 26 0.94 34.62 -17.30
N SER A 27 1.82 34.25 -18.23
CA SER A 27 2.06 32.86 -18.65
C SER A 27 3.21 32.15 -17.91
N MET A 28 3.88 32.81 -16.95
CA MET A 28 4.89 32.18 -16.07
C MET A 28 4.38 31.85 -14.65
N ARG A 29 3.07 31.90 -14.39
CA ARG A 29 2.49 31.42 -13.12
C ARG A 29 2.34 29.90 -13.04
N GLY A 30 2.69 29.17 -14.09
CA GLY A 30 2.69 27.71 -14.11
C GLY A 30 4.11 27.19 -14.25
N LEU A 31 4.70 26.71 -13.16
CA LEU A 31 5.66 25.58 -13.12
C LEU A 31 6.36 25.43 -11.75
N LEU A 32 6.27 26.40 -10.83
CA LEU A 32 6.84 26.30 -9.48
C LEU A 32 5.81 25.74 -8.50
N GLY A 33 6.17 24.69 -7.75
CA GLY A 33 5.34 24.18 -6.64
C GLY A 33 5.31 25.16 -5.47
N GLY A 34 4.37 24.93 -4.54
CA GLY A 34 4.23 25.78 -3.35
C GLY A 34 5.50 25.76 -2.49
N ASN A 35 5.71 26.84 -1.73
CA ASN A 35 6.80 26.92 -0.78
C ASN A 35 6.53 25.94 0.39
N MET A 36 7.44 24.99 0.62
CA MET A 36 7.27 23.96 1.64
C MET A 36 7.17 24.53 3.05
N SER A 37 7.81 25.68 3.35
CA SER A 37 7.74 26.28 4.70
C SER A 37 6.38 26.90 5.02
N GLU A 38 5.65 27.33 3.98
CA GLU A 38 4.29 27.86 4.12
C GLU A 38 3.26 26.75 4.25
N GLU A 39 3.52 25.60 3.64
CA GLU A 39 2.55 24.50 3.58
C GLU A 39 2.72 23.48 4.72
N PHE A 40 3.94 23.35 5.27
CA PHE A 40 4.30 22.32 6.24
C PHE A 40 4.95 22.86 7.51
N GLU A 41 4.82 22.07 8.57
CA GLU A 41 5.59 22.22 9.80
C GLU A 41 6.25 20.89 10.17
N ILE A 42 7.50 20.95 10.63
CA ILE A 42 8.22 19.79 11.17
C ILE A 42 7.61 19.47 12.53
N THR A 43 7.17 18.24 12.73
CA THR A 43 6.45 17.81 13.94
C THR A 43 7.38 17.21 14.99
N TRP A 44 8.43 16.50 14.55
CA TRP A 44 9.43 15.88 15.43
C TRP A 44 10.74 15.60 14.69
N GLY A 45 11.79 15.25 15.45
CA GLY A 45 13.09 14.82 14.91
C GLY A 45 14.30 15.63 15.39
N SER A 46 14.11 16.66 16.23
CA SER A 46 15.20 17.40 16.88
C SER A 46 16.29 17.89 15.91
N GLY A 47 15.89 18.55 14.83
CA GLY A 47 16.80 19.06 13.78
C GLY A 47 17.05 18.11 12.60
N ARG A 48 16.50 16.90 12.63
CA ARG A 48 16.56 15.92 11.53
C ARG A 48 15.63 16.23 10.36
N GLY A 49 14.55 16.98 10.61
CA GLY A 49 13.76 17.63 9.58
C GLY A 49 14.35 19.01 9.26
N LYS A 50 14.55 19.33 7.97
CA LYS A 50 15.08 20.63 7.54
C LYS A 50 14.31 21.18 6.35
N LEU A 51 14.08 22.48 6.36
CA LEU A 51 13.65 23.27 5.21
C LEU A 51 14.87 24.01 4.66
N LEU A 52 15.20 23.72 3.41
CA LEU A 52 16.38 24.20 2.71
C LEU A 52 15.96 25.04 1.50
N ASN A 53 16.91 25.76 0.91
CA ASN A 53 16.71 26.54 -0.31
C ASN A 53 15.49 27.47 -0.23
N ASN A 54 15.39 28.25 0.86
CA ASN A 54 14.27 29.15 1.14
C ASN A 54 12.89 28.45 1.10
N GLY A 55 12.84 27.20 1.57
CA GLY A 55 11.62 26.40 1.64
C GLY A 55 11.26 25.66 0.34
N GLN A 56 12.16 25.61 -0.65
CA GLN A 56 11.92 24.81 -1.87
C GLN A 56 12.20 23.32 -1.69
N LEU A 57 12.97 22.94 -0.68
CA LEU A 57 13.36 21.55 -0.40
C LEU A 57 13.13 21.25 1.08
N LEU A 58 12.43 20.16 1.38
CA LEU A 58 12.30 19.62 2.72
C LEU A 58 13.04 18.28 2.77
N THR A 59 13.90 18.08 3.77
CA THR A 59 14.58 16.79 4.01
C THR A 59 14.20 16.23 5.36
N LEU A 60 13.95 14.93 5.42
CA LEU A 60 13.83 14.16 6.65
C LEU A 60 15.00 13.19 6.77
N THR A 61 15.58 13.08 7.95
CA THR A 61 16.67 12.15 8.24
C THR A 61 16.33 11.19 9.36
N LEU A 62 16.93 10.00 9.31
CA LEU A 62 16.84 8.93 10.30
C LEU A 62 18.25 8.49 10.68
N ASP A 63 18.51 8.43 11.99
CA ASP A 63 19.69 7.82 12.60
C ASP A 63 19.27 6.96 13.80
N HIS A 64 20.24 6.37 14.49
CA HIS A 64 19.97 5.44 15.59
C HIS A 64 19.26 6.08 16.80
N PHE A 65 19.22 7.41 16.89
CA PHE A 65 18.52 8.10 17.97
C PHE A 65 17.07 8.36 17.62
N SER A 66 16.79 8.81 16.39
CA SER A 66 15.44 9.21 15.99
C SER A 66 15.29 9.30 14.47
N GLY A 67 14.07 9.14 14.01
CA GLY A 67 13.66 9.61 12.69
C GLY A 67 13.29 11.09 12.68
N SER A 68 12.43 11.46 11.74
CA SER A 68 11.79 12.77 11.73
C SER A 68 10.48 12.75 10.94
N GLY A 69 9.66 13.78 11.13
CA GLY A 69 8.41 13.91 10.40
C GLY A 69 7.93 15.36 10.27
N PHE A 70 7.03 15.57 9.33
CA PHE A 70 6.32 16.83 9.12
C PHE A 70 4.84 16.57 8.85
N ARG A 71 4.03 17.62 9.00
CA ARG A 71 2.61 17.60 8.60
C ARG A 71 2.19 18.88 7.92
N SER A 72 1.10 18.84 7.14
CA SER A 72 0.54 20.04 6.54
C SER A 72 -0.11 20.93 7.58
N ARG A 73 0.04 22.24 7.39
CA ARG A 73 -0.66 23.24 8.21
C ARG A 73 -2.17 23.17 7.96
N LYS A 74 -2.57 23.02 6.70
CA LYS A 74 -3.96 22.87 6.25
C LYS A 74 -4.47 21.44 6.43
N GLU A 75 -5.77 21.32 6.63
CA GLU A 75 -6.51 20.07 6.62
C GLU A 75 -7.41 20.04 5.38
N TYR A 76 -7.38 18.94 4.64
CA TYR A 76 -8.01 18.78 3.33
C TYR A 76 -9.25 17.90 3.42
N HIS A 77 -10.27 18.20 2.64
CA HIS A 77 -11.48 17.38 2.53
C HIS A 77 -11.83 17.16 1.07
N PHE A 78 -11.26 16.10 0.49
CA PHE A 78 -11.12 15.89 -0.94
C PHE A 78 -10.11 16.83 -1.61
N GLY A 79 -9.45 16.30 -2.64
CA GLY A 79 -8.46 17.02 -3.43
C GLY A 79 -7.62 16.12 -4.29
N LYS A 80 -6.85 16.74 -5.20
CA LYS A 80 -5.68 16.13 -5.81
C LYS A 80 -4.44 16.71 -5.15
N ILE A 81 -3.65 15.86 -4.52
CA ILE A 81 -2.42 16.24 -3.85
C ILE A 81 -1.26 15.57 -4.58
N ASP A 82 -0.30 16.38 -5.00
CA ASP A 82 0.94 15.96 -5.65
C ASP A 82 2.12 16.39 -4.78
N ILE A 83 3.10 15.50 -4.60
CA ILE A 83 4.40 15.84 -3.99
C ILE A 83 5.52 15.13 -4.75
N GLN A 84 6.65 15.81 -4.94
CA GLN A 84 7.84 15.14 -5.44
C GLN A 84 8.65 14.60 -4.28
N LEU A 85 8.96 13.31 -4.33
CA LEU A 85 9.74 12.61 -3.32
C LEU A 85 10.90 11.87 -3.98
N LYS A 86 12.07 11.93 -3.35
CA LYS A 86 13.22 11.09 -3.62
C LYS A 86 13.59 10.35 -2.34
N VAL A 87 13.50 9.02 -2.37
CA VAL A 87 13.73 8.17 -1.19
C VAL A 87 15.23 7.95 -0.94
N VAL A 88 15.55 7.24 0.13
CA VAL A 88 16.92 6.99 0.60
C VAL A 88 17.73 6.21 -0.47
N PRO A 89 18.93 6.69 -0.87
CA PRO A 89 19.80 5.95 -1.78
C PRO A 89 20.60 4.86 -1.04
N GLY A 90 21.19 3.94 -1.82
CA GLY A 90 22.13 2.94 -1.29
C GLY A 90 21.42 1.84 -0.50
N ASN A 91 22.01 1.42 0.63
CA ASN A 91 21.40 0.45 1.53
C ASN A 91 20.41 1.16 2.45
N SER A 92 19.12 0.89 2.27
CA SER A 92 18.03 1.47 3.05
C SER A 92 17.19 0.42 3.75
N ALA A 93 17.69 -0.82 3.87
CA ALA A 93 17.00 -1.91 4.53
C ALA A 93 16.54 -1.51 5.95
N GLY A 94 15.36 -1.97 6.35
CA GLY A 94 14.71 -1.68 7.62
C GLY A 94 14.12 -0.27 7.75
N THR A 95 14.34 0.63 6.78
CA THR A 95 13.75 1.98 6.80
C THR A 95 12.40 2.04 6.09
N VAL A 96 11.50 2.88 6.61
CA VAL A 96 10.24 3.26 5.94
C VAL A 96 10.21 4.77 5.78
N THR A 97 10.00 5.21 4.54
CA THR A 97 9.62 6.59 4.25
C THR A 97 8.12 6.61 3.97
N ALA A 98 7.33 7.36 4.74
CA ALA A 98 5.88 7.44 4.59
C ALA A 98 5.45 8.80 4.03
N TYR A 99 4.40 8.79 3.21
CA TYR A 99 3.67 9.95 2.73
C TYR A 99 2.18 9.59 2.76
N TYR A 100 1.40 10.22 3.63
CA TYR A 100 0.04 9.79 3.88
C TYR A 100 -0.89 10.96 4.22
N LEU A 101 -2.20 10.74 4.06
CA LEU A 101 -3.22 11.59 4.66
C LEU A 101 -3.84 10.86 5.84
N SER A 102 -4.06 11.54 6.95
CA SER A 102 -4.75 10.96 8.11
C SER A 102 -5.63 11.99 8.81
N SER A 103 -6.77 11.54 9.34
CA SER A 103 -7.55 12.30 10.32
C SER A 103 -7.12 11.95 11.74
N GLU A 104 -7.52 12.75 12.72
CA GLU A 104 -7.12 12.51 14.11
C GLU A 104 -8.08 11.54 14.83
N GLY A 105 -7.53 10.75 15.77
CA GLY A 105 -8.29 9.91 16.70
C GLY A 105 -8.33 8.40 16.35
N ALA A 106 -8.91 7.61 17.25
CA ALA A 106 -8.94 6.15 17.12
C ALA A 106 -9.76 5.66 15.90
N GLY A 107 -10.78 6.42 15.51
CA GLY A 107 -11.62 6.15 14.34
C GLY A 107 -11.15 6.86 13.08
N HIS A 108 -9.86 7.11 12.92
CA HIS A 108 -9.32 7.89 11.81
C HIS A 108 -9.58 7.25 10.44
N ASP A 109 -9.67 8.10 9.43
CA ASP A 109 -9.54 7.74 8.04
C ASP A 109 -8.09 8.03 7.61
N GLU A 110 -7.48 7.18 6.79
CA GLU A 110 -6.09 7.35 6.35
C GLU A 110 -5.82 6.75 4.96
N ILE A 111 -4.89 7.33 4.22
CA ILE A 111 -4.54 7.00 2.83
C ILE A 111 -3.01 7.04 2.68
N ASP A 112 -2.39 5.89 2.42
CA ASP A 112 -0.95 5.73 2.63
C ASP A 112 -0.16 5.45 1.35
N TYR A 113 0.99 6.10 1.24
CA TYR A 113 2.18 5.57 0.59
C TYR A 113 3.24 5.29 1.65
N GLU A 114 3.81 4.09 1.60
CA GLU A 114 4.99 3.74 2.38
C GLU A 114 6.03 3.11 1.46
N PHE A 115 7.25 3.65 1.50
CA PHE A 115 8.38 3.19 0.71
C PHE A 115 9.27 2.35 1.62
N LEU A 116 9.22 1.04 1.43
CA LEU A 116 9.99 0.07 2.20
C LEU A 116 11.37 -0.05 1.57
N GLY A 117 12.40 0.36 2.31
CA GLY A 117 13.78 0.30 1.86
C GLY A 117 14.31 -1.12 1.72
N ASN A 118 15.45 -1.25 1.05
CA ASN A 118 16.04 -2.55 0.72
C ASN A 118 17.58 -2.47 0.67
N LEU A 119 18.23 -3.61 0.51
CA LEU A 119 19.66 -3.68 0.28
C LEU A 119 20.05 -2.97 -1.03
N THR A 120 21.28 -2.48 -1.12
CA THR A 120 21.79 -1.87 -2.34
C THR A 120 21.60 -2.79 -3.55
N GLY A 121 21.08 -2.23 -4.65
CA GLY A 121 20.80 -2.97 -5.88
C GLY A 121 19.51 -3.80 -5.86
N GLN A 122 18.82 -3.89 -4.73
CA GLN A 122 17.50 -4.52 -4.64
C GLN A 122 16.38 -3.47 -4.77
N PRO A 123 15.22 -3.83 -5.35
CA PRO A 123 14.16 -2.87 -5.60
C PRO A 123 13.51 -2.40 -4.30
N TYR A 124 13.12 -1.13 -4.27
CA TYR A 124 12.15 -0.61 -3.31
C TYR A 124 10.80 -1.31 -3.48
N THR A 125 10.06 -1.40 -2.38
CA THR A 125 8.64 -1.77 -2.39
C THR A 125 7.81 -0.55 -2.03
N VAL A 126 6.88 -0.17 -2.90
CA VAL A 126 5.84 0.81 -2.58
C VAL A 126 4.63 0.09 -2.05
N HIS A 127 4.30 0.40 -0.81
CA HIS A 127 3.15 -0.09 -0.10
C HIS A 127 2.07 1.00 -0.07
N THR A 128 0.82 0.62 -0.32
CA THR A 128 -0.33 1.50 -0.20
C THR A 128 -1.39 0.89 0.71
N ASN A 129 -2.04 1.72 1.53
CA ASN A 129 -3.12 1.29 2.39
C ASN A 129 -4.25 2.34 2.42
N VAL A 130 -5.42 1.91 2.89
CA VAL A 130 -6.58 2.78 3.10
C VAL A 130 -7.26 2.37 4.39
N TYR A 131 -7.30 3.27 5.36
CA TYR A 131 -8.02 3.14 6.61
C TYR A 131 -9.35 3.88 6.54
N THR A 132 -10.36 3.28 7.16
CA THR A 132 -11.68 3.88 7.33
C THR A 132 -12.20 3.59 8.72
N GLY A 133 -12.48 4.61 9.53
CA GLY A 133 -12.96 4.41 10.90
C GLY A 133 -11.99 3.59 11.77
N GLY A 134 -10.68 3.80 11.61
CA GLY A 134 -9.61 3.11 12.32
C GLY A 134 -9.28 1.70 11.80
N LYS A 135 -10.00 1.21 10.78
CA LYS A 135 -9.77 -0.12 10.21
C LYS A 135 -9.01 -0.02 8.88
N GLY A 136 -7.78 -0.53 8.87
CA GLY A 136 -6.92 -0.68 7.69
C GLY A 136 -7.09 -2.05 7.04
N GLU A 137 -5.97 -2.79 6.91
CA GLU A 137 -5.90 -4.15 6.32
C GLU A 137 -6.25 -4.17 4.83
N ARG A 138 -5.89 -3.10 4.12
CA ARG A 138 -6.16 -2.92 2.69
C ARG A 138 -4.88 -2.73 1.89
N GLU A 139 -3.84 -3.46 2.26
CA GLU A 139 -2.50 -3.33 1.73
C GLU A 139 -2.40 -3.77 0.26
N GLN A 140 -1.74 -2.97 -0.57
CA GLN A 140 -1.24 -3.38 -1.89
C GLN A 140 0.22 -2.97 -2.01
N GLN A 141 1.07 -3.88 -2.49
CA GLN A 141 2.50 -3.63 -2.65
C GLN A 141 2.92 -3.76 -4.11
N PHE A 142 3.87 -2.91 -4.52
CA PHE A 142 4.37 -2.83 -5.88
C PHE A 142 5.89 -2.64 -5.90
N HIS A 143 6.57 -3.28 -6.85
CA HIS A 143 7.86 -2.80 -7.31
C HIS A 143 7.66 -1.69 -8.34
N LEU A 144 8.63 -0.78 -8.45
CA LEU A 144 8.59 0.32 -9.42
C LEU A 144 9.34 -0.03 -10.70
N TRP A 145 8.96 0.62 -11.79
CA TRP A 145 9.62 0.48 -13.10
C TRP A 145 10.86 1.37 -13.25
N PHE A 146 11.31 1.97 -12.15
CA PHE A 146 12.48 2.85 -12.00
C PHE A 146 13.03 2.74 -10.56
N ASP A 147 14.21 3.29 -10.31
CA ASP A 147 14.79 3.41 -8.97
C ASP A 147 14.38 4.75 -8.32
N PRO A 148 13.49 4.75 -7.30
CA PRO A 148 12.95 5.97 -6.71
C PRO A 148 13.97 6.77 -5.87
N SER A 149 15.19 6.25 -5.67
CA SER A 149 16.25 6.94 -4.94
C SER A 149 17.14 7.81 -5.83
N THR A 150 17.07 7.62 -7.15
CA THR A 150 17.96 8.28 -8.11
C THR A 150 17.51 9.70 -8.49
N ASP A 151 16.21 9.91 -8.66
CA ASP A 151 15.62 11.23 -8.94
C ASP A 151 14.29 11.42 -8.20
N PHE A 152 13.77 12.64 -8.24
CA PHE A 152 12.46 12.97 -7.71
C PHE A 152 11.36 12.49 -8.65
N HIS A 153 10.42 11.73 -8.10
CA HIS A 153 9.20 11.30 -8.77
C HIS A 153 7.98 11.93 -8.12
N THR A 154 6.93 12.17 -8.91
CA THR A 154 5.69 12.78 -8.43
C THR A 154 4.74 11.70 -7.93
N TYR A 155 4.44 11.72 -6.63
CA TYR A 155 3.47 10.83 -6.00
C TYR A 155 2.18 11.59 -5.76
N SER A 156 1.10 11.07 -6.32
CA SER A 156 -0.20 11.71 -6.34
C SER A 156 -1.25 10.89 -5.60
N ILE A 157 -2.10 11.59 -4.85
CA ILE A 157 -3.36 11.09 -4.30
C ILE A 157 -4.48 11.98 -4.85
N LEU A 158 -5.34 11.41 -5.70
CA LEU A 158 -6.63 12.00 -6.04
C LEU A 158 -7.68 11.37 -5.13
N TRP A 159 -8.31 12.16 -4.27
CA TRP A 159 -9.33 11.73 -3.33
C TRP A 159 -10.58 12.59 -3.52
N ASN A 160 -11.68 11.97 -3.91
CA ASN A 160 -12.98 12.61 -4.05
C ASN A 160 -14.10 11.70 -3.50
N PRO A 161 -15.37 12.13 -3.47
CA PRO A 161 -16.47 11.31 -2.93
C PRO A 161 -16.67 9.95 -3.62
N HIS A 162 -16.15 9.77 -4.84
CA HIS A 162 -16.35 8.57 -5.66
C HIS A 162 -15.16 7.61 -5.60
N THR A 163 -13.93 8.11 -5.45
CA THR A 163 -12.72 7.29 -5.55
C THR A 163 -11.49 7.92 -4.90
N ILE A 164 -10.54 7.05 -4.54
CA ILE A 164 -9.16 7.38 -4.24
C ILE A 164 -8.29 6.74 -5.33
N ILE A 165 -7.44 7.53 -5.98
CA ILE A 165 -6.50 7.06 -6.99
C ILE A 165 -5.09 7.43 -6.56
N PHE A 166 -4.24 6.40 -6.47
CA PHE A 166 -2.80 6.50 -6.24
C PHE A 166 -2.12 6.51 -7.61
N SER A 167 -1.31 7.53 -7.90
CA SER A 167 -0.51 7.59 -9.12
C SER A 167 0.94 7.97 -8.85
N ILE A 168 1.83 7.48 -9.72
CA ILE A 168 3.25 7.79 -9.73
C ILE A 168 3.58 8.34 -11.12
N ASP A 169 4.07 9.58 -11.20
CA ASP A 169 4.31 10.32 -12.46
C ASP A 169 3.10 10.30 -13.42
N GLY A 170 1.89 10.42 -12.84
CA GLY A 170 0.63 10.38 -13.58
C GLY A 170 0.18 8.98 -14.03
N ILE A 171 0.94 7.92 -13.72
CA ILE A 171 0.54 6.53 -13.98
C ILE A 171 -0.21 5.99 -12.76
N PRO A 172 -1.50 5.62 -12.88
CA PRO A 172 -2.26 5.08 -11.76
C PRO A 172 -1.76 3.67 -11.39
N ILE A 173 -1.50 3.46 -10.10
CA ILE A 173 -1.07 2.16 -9.55
C ILE A 173 -2.18 1.45 -8.77
N ARG A 174 -3.13 2.23 -8.21
CA ARG A 174 -4.27 1.73 -7.43
C ARG A 174 -5.46 2.67 -7.54
N GLU A 175 -6.65 2.08 -7.60
CA GLU A 175 -7.94 2.76 -7.47
C GLU A 175 -8.74 2.09 -6.35
N TYR A 176 -9.15 2.86 -5.34
CA TYR A 176 -10.09 2.45 -4.30
C TYR A 176 -11.41 3.19 -4.52
N LYS A 177 -12.44 2.48 -4.99
CA LYS A 177 -13.75 3.07 -5.29
C LYS A 177 -14.61 3.16 -4.04
N ASN A 178 -15.40 4.22 -3.93
CA ASN A 178 -16.46 4.29 -2.95
C ASN A 178 -17.48 3.18 -3.24
N ARG A 179 -17.64 2.27 -2.27
CA ARG A 179 -18.57 1.14 -2.31
C ARG A 179 -19.44 1.09 -1.05
N GLU A 180 -19.74 2.25 -0.46
CA GLU A 180 -20.60 2.33 0.73
C GLU A 180 -21.99 1.74 0.48
N ALA A 181 -22.52 1.84 -0.75
CA ALA A 181 -23.76 1.18 -1.15
C ALA A 181 -23.71 -0.36 -1.06
N ARG A 182 -22.51 -0.94 -0.93
CA ARG A 182 -22.26 -2.38 -0.72
C ARG A 182 -21.69 -2.66 0.68
N GLY A 183 -21.85 -1.73 1.62
CA GLY A 183 -21.40 -1.87 3.01
C GLY A 183 -19.89 -1.72 3.22
N ILE A 184 -19.11 -1.36 2.21
CA ILE A 184 -17.66 -1.12 2.35
C ILE A 184 -17.44 0.36 2.68
N PRO A 185 -16.92 0.71 3.87
CA PRO A 185 -16.70 2.09 4.23
C PRO A 185 -15.70 2.79 3.31
N PHE A 186 -15.84 4.11 3.21
CA PHE A 186 -14.98 4.97 2.40
C PHE A 186 -14.68 6.27 3.16
N PRO A 187 -13.44 6.79 3.10
CA PRO A 187 -13.05 7.97 3.86
C PRO A 187 -13.64 9.21 3.19
N LYS A 188 -14.88 9.57 3.52
CA LYS A 188 -15.58 10.74 2.96
C LYS A 188 -16.04 11.77 3.99
N LYS A 189 -15.94 11.45 5.28
CA LYS A 189 -16.55 12.28 6.34
C LYS A 189 -15.52 13.13 7.06
N GLN A 190 -14.31 12.62 7.21
CA GLN A 190 -13.25 13.28 7.96
C GLN A 190 -12.38 14.09 7.01
N ALA A 191 -12.00 15.29 7.42
CA ALA A 191 -10.92 16.01 6.77
C ALA A 191 -9.60 15.41 7.28
N MET A 192 -8.55 15.48 6.46
CA MET A 192 -7.27 14.85 6.76
C MET A 192 -6.13 15.84 6.54
N LYS A 193 -5.13 15.80 7.42
CA LYS A 193 -3.84 16.45 7.19
C LYS A 193 -2.95 15.51 6.39
N LEU A 194 -2.03 16.08 5.63
CA LEU A 194 -0.93 15.36 5.04
C LEU A 194 0.16 15.19 6.09
N TYR A 195 0.75 14.01 6.15
CA TYR A 195 1.87 13.67 7.00
C TYR A 195 2.95 13.00 6.17
N SER A 196 4.18 13.12 6.65
CA SER A 196 5.28 12.34 6.15
C SER A 196 6.30 12.12 7.26
N SER A 197 6.93 10.95 7.24
CA SER A 197 7.91 10.55 8.23
C SER A 197 8.94 9.62 7.62
N ILE A 198 10.10 9.54 8.26
CA ILE A 198 11.08 8.47 8.05
C ILE A 198 11.37 7.81 9.39
N TRP A 199 11.30 6.48 9.44
CA TRP A 199 11.42 5.72 10.67
C TRP A 199 11.95 4.29 10.43
N ASN A 200 12.40 3.66 11.51
CA ASN A 200 12.88 2.28 11.50
C ASN A 200 11.73 1.29 11.72
N ALA A 201 11.60 0.33 10.82
CA ALA A 201 10.54 -0.68 10.80
C ALA A 201 11.14 -2.08 10.64
N ASP A 202 12.24 -2.34 11.34
CA ASP A 202 13.03 -3.59 11.30
C ASP A 202 12.20 -4.87 11.48
N GLN A 203 11.05 -4.76 12.13
CA GLN A 203 10.16 -5.88 12.38
C GLN A 203 9.48 -6.40 11.11
N TRP A 204 9.36 -5.61 10.04
CA TRP A 204 8.57 -6.01 8.87
C TRP A 204 8.98 -5.41 7.52
N ALA A 205 9.64 -4.25 7.47
CA ALA A 205 9.79 -3.47 6.23
C ALA A 205 10.55 -4.19 5.12
N THR A 206 11.72 -4.74 5.41
CA THR A 206 12.57 -5.36 4.38
C THR A 206 12.49 -6.88 4.47
N GLN A 207 11.95 -7.51 3.42
CA GLN A 207 11.78 -8.97 3.31
C GLN A 207 11.04 -9.56 4.52
N GLY A 208 9.94 -8.91 4.93
CA GLY A 208 9.16 -9.31 6.10
C GLY A 208 9.92 -9.18 7.41
N GLY A 209 10.89 -8.27 7.49
CA GLY A 209 11.68 -8.02 8.70
C GLY A 209 12.93 -8.90 8.83
N ARG A 210 13.27 -9.73 7.83
CA ARG A 210 14.48 -10.56 7.86
C ARG A 210 15.77 -9.74 7.83
N ILE A 211 15.77 -8.64 7.07
CA ILE A 211 16.92 -7.76 6.92
C ILE A 211 16.69 -6.51 7.77
N LYS A 212 17.65 -6.24 8.66
CA LYS A 212 17.62 -5.14 9.63
C LYS A 212 18.33 -3.91 9.10
N THR A 213 18.09 -2.77 9.74
CA THR A 213 18.78 -1.52 9.44
C THR A 213 20.25 -1.60 9.82
N ASP A 214 21.12 -1.34 8.85
CA ASP A 214 22.54 -1.14 9.09
C ASP A 214 22.79 0.33 9.49
N TRP A 215 22.81 0.59 10.79
CA TRP A 215 22.99 1.95 11.32
C TRP A 215 24.34 2.59 10.97
N SER A 216 25.34 1.83 10.50
CA SER A 216 26.59 2.40 9.99
C SER A 216 26.38 3.23 8.71
N GLN A 217 25.25 3.04 8.02
CA GLN A 217 24.86 3.78 6.82
C GLN A 217 24.08 5.07 7.14
N ALA A 218 23.78 5.33 8.41
CA ALA A 218 23.09 6.56 8.81
C ALA A 218 23.95 7.81 8.56
N PRO A 219 23.34 8.98 8.27
CA PRO A 219 21.90 9.23 8.25
C PRO A 219 21.22 8.82 6.95
N PHE A 220 20.09 8.13 7.07
CA PHE A 220 19.20 7.85 5.94
C PHE A 220 18.37 9.09 5.64
N THR A 221 18.39 9.57 4.40
CA THR A 221 17.77 10.86 4.03
C THR A 221 16.71 10.70 2.95
N ALA A 222 15.49 11.15 3.23
CA ALA A 222 14.41 11.31 2.25
C ALA A 222 14.20 12.80 1.93
N SER A 223 13.95 13.13 0.66
CA SER A 223 13.85 14.51 0.19
C SER A 223 12.52 14.78 -0.50
N TYR A 224 11.94 15.96 -0.25
CA TYR A 224 10.62 16.36 -0.73
C TYR A 224 10.66 17.76 -1.35
N ARG A 225 9.96 17.95 -2.46
CA ARG A 225 9.81 19.26 -3.10
C ARG A 225 8.50 19.36 -3.88
N ASN A 226 8.25 20.55 -4.43
CA ASN A 226 7.21 20.78 -5.44
C ASN A 226 5.81 20.31 -5.02
N PHE A 227 5.43 20.56 -3.76
CA PHE A 227 4.10 20.22 -3.26
C PHE A 227 3.01 21.06 -3.97
N ARG A 228 1.91 20.42 -4.34
CA ARG A 228 0.74 21.05 -4.94
C ARG A 228 -0.53 20.38 -4.44
N ALA A 229 -1.53 21.18 -4.06
CA ALA A 229 -2.84 20.69 -3.67
C ALA A 229 -3.95 21.46 -4.38
N GLU A 230 -4.67 20.79 -5.28
CA GLU A 230 -5.96 21.26 -5.80
C GLU A 230 -7.05 20.61 -4.94
N ALA A 231 -7.34 21.21 -3.78
CA ALA A 231 -8.11 20.57 -2.71
C ALA A 231 -9.05 21.53 -2.01
N CYS A 232 -10.12 21.00 -1.41
CA CYS A 232 -10.95 21.76 -0.49
C CYS A 232 -10.27 21.81 0.89
N VAL A 233 -10.15 23.00 1.48
CA VAL A 233 -9.49 23.17 2.79
C VAL A 233 -10.53 23.44 3.86
N ARG A 234 -10.46 22.74 5.01
CA ARG A 234 -11.33 23.02 6.17
C ARG A 234 -10.86 24.31 6.85
N VAL A 235 -11.76 25.29 7.01
CA VAL A 235 -11.44 26.57 7.66
C VAL A 235 -11.97 26.58 9.09
N GLY A 236 -11.06 26.70 10.05
CA GLY A 236 -11.30 27.11 11.43
C GLY A 236 -12.45 26.42 12.16
N GLY A 237 -12.24 25.19 12.66
CA GLY A 237 -13.02 24.53 13.73
C GLY A 237 -14.53 24.28 13.53
N ARG A 238 -15.20 25.01 12.64
CA ARG A 238 -16.66 25.12 12.52
C ARG A 238 -17.25 24.30 11.36
N GLY A 239 -16.53 23.30 10.86
CA GLY A 239 -17.06 22.39 9.84
C GLY A 239 -17.25 22.95 8.43
N ARG A 240 -16.90 24.21 8.17
CA ARG A 240 -16.99 24.81 6.82
C ARG A 240 -15.73 24.50 6.00
N SER A 241 -15.90 23.84 4.86
CA SER A 241 -14.85 23.71 3.85
C SER A 241 -14.85 24.94 2.94
N SER A 242 -13.70 25.58 2.79
CA SER A 242 -13.46 26.51 1.69
C SER A 242 -13.17 25.69 0.45
N CYS A 243 -14.22 25.29 -0.26
CA CYS A 243 -14.06 24.72 -1.59
C CYS A 243 -14.63 25.67 -2.63
N SER A 244 -13.75 26.17 -3.50
CA SER A 244 -14.21 26.90 -4.68
C SER A 244 -15.12 25.99 -5.53
N PRO A 245 -16.27 26.47 -6.02
CA PRO A 245 -17.14 25.69 -6.90
C PRO A 245 -16.40 25.10 -8.11
N ARG A 246 -15.40 25.82 -8.64
CA ARG A 246 -14.54 25.39 -9.76
C ARG A 246 -13.64 24.20 -9.38
N ILE A 247 -13.05 24.23 -8.18
CA ILE A 247 -12.22 23.12 -7.69
C ILE A 247 -13.11 21.90 -7.45
N TYR A 248 -14.25 22.09 -6.81
CA TYR A 248 -15.18 21.01 -6.53
C TYR A 248 -15.69 20.33 -7.81
N SER A 249 -16.14 21.09 -8.81
CA SER A 249 -16.63 20.56 -10.08
C SER A 249 -15.54 19.82 -10.88
N SER A 250 -14.31 20.34 -10.87
CA SER A 250 -13.12 19.67 -11.41
C SER A 250 -12.86 18.33 -10.69
N LEU A 251 -12.88 18.31 -9.36
CA LEU A 251 -12.55 17.11 -8.58
C LEU A 251 -13.57 15.99 -8.73
N ILE A 252 -14.87 16.29 -8.74
CA ILE A 252 -15.92 15.26 -8.80
C ILE A 252 -16.00 14.55 -10.16
N THR A 253 -15.51 15.21 -11.22
CA THR A 253 -15.48 14.64 -12.59
C THR A 253 -14.20 13.84 -12.86
N LYS A 254 -13.16 14.00 -12.02
CA LYS A 254 -11.91 13.25 -12.15
C LYS A 254 -12.10 11.78 -11.71
N GLY A 255 -11.62 10.88 -12.56
CA GLY A 255 -11.63 9.43 -12.36
C GLY A 255 -10.79 8.73 -13.43
N LEU A 256 -10.67 7.40 -13.34
CA LEU A 256 -9.97 6.62 -14.36
C LEU A 256 -10.91 6.25 -15.51
N HIS A 257 -10.52 6.61 -16.74
CA HIS A 257 -11.23 6.25 -17.96
C HIS A 257 -10.25 5.82 -19.06
N GLY A 258 -10.71 4.97 -19.99
CA GLY A 258 -9.98 4.59 -21.20
C GLY A 258 -8.54 4.14 -20.96
N ALA A 259 -7.58 4.89 -21.52
CA ALA A 259 -6.16 4.58 -21.45
C ALA A 259 -5.61 4.48 -20.01
N SER A 260 -6.08 5.29 -19.07
CA SER A 260 -5.61 5.24 -17.69
C SER A 260 -6.01 3.95 -16.97
N GLN A 261 -7.17 3.37 -17.32
CA GLN A 261 -7.55 2.03 -16.83
C GLN A 261 -6.67 0.93 -17.43
N ASN A 262 -6.27 1.06 -18.69
CA ASN A 262 -5.32 0.12 -19.32
C ASN A 262 -3.96 0.18 -18.62
N ARG A 263 -3.46 1.37 -18.31
CA ARG A 263 -2.21 1.56 -17.55
C ARG A 263 -2.30 0.95 -16.15
N LEU A 264 -3.39 1.20 -15.43
CA LEU A 264 -3.62 0.57 -14.12
C LEU A 264 -3.60 -0.97 -14.22
N ARG A 265 -4.28 -1.55 -15.22
CA ARG A 265 -4.26 -3.01 -15.45
C ARG A 265 -2.85 -3.52 -15.72
N TRP A 266 -2.06 -2.79 -16.51
CA TRP A 266 -0.67 -3.15 -16.76
C TRP A 266 0.18 -3.12 -15.48
N VAL A 267 0.09 -2.05 -14.68
CA VAL A 267 0.84 -1.94 -13.42
C VAL A 267 0.46 -3.08 -12.49
N ARG A 268 -0.84 -3.37 -12.34
CA ARG A 268 -1.32 -4.49 -11.52
C ARG A 268 -0.76 -5.83 -12.00
N ASN A 269 -0.68 -6.05 -13.31
CA ASN A 269 -0.21 -7.32 -13.86
C ASN A 269 1.32 -7.50 -13.80
N LYS A 270 2.09 -6.40 -13.83
CA LYS A 270 3.56 -6.43 -13.99
C LYS A 270 4.33 -6.06 -12.73
N CYS A 271 3.75 -5.20 -11.89
CA CYS A 271 4.47 -4.52 -10.82
C CYS A 271 3.92 -4.84 -9.44
N MET A 272 2.65 -5.28 -9.33
CA MET A 272 2.03 -5.62 -8.05
C MET A 272 2.55 -6.97 -7.53
N ILE A 273 3.06 -6.97 -6.30
CA ILE A 273 3.61 -8.14 -5.62
C ILE A 273 2.71 -8.63 -4.48
N TYR A 274 1.85 -7.77 -3.92
CA TYR A 274 0.88 -8.13 -2.90
C TYR A 274 -0.44 -7.36 -3.10
N ASN A 275 -1.58 -8.00 -2.78
CA ASN A 275 -2.88 -7.36 -2.75
C ASN A 275 -3.82 -8.04 -1.74
N TYR A 276 -4.29 -7.27 -0.77
CA TYR A 276 -5.25 -7.70 0.27
C TYR A 276 -6.56 -8.27 -0.31
N SER A 277 -7.04 -7.68 -1.42
CA SER A 277 -8.33 -8.01 -2.02
C SER A 277 -8.27 -9.22 -2.95
N VAL A 278 -7.13 -9.92 -3.01
CA VAL A 278 -7.13 -11.31 -3.50
C VAL A 278 -7.70 -12.17 -2.38
N ALA A 279 -8.98 -11.93 -2.07
CA ALA A 279 -9.82 -12.96 -1.54
C ALA A 279 -9.85 -14.05 -2.61
N PHE A 280 -9.18 -15.17 -2.35
CA PHE A 280 -9.78 -16.42 -2.76
C PHE A 280 -11.09 -16.48 -1.96
N ALA A 281 -12.17 -16.00 -2.59
CA ALA A 281 -13.52 -16.26 -2.11
C ALA A 281 -13.60 -17.75 -1.79
N ALA A 282 -14.12 -18.10 -0.60
CA ALA A 282 -14.40 -19.46 -0.11
C ALA A 282 -14.19 -20.49 -1.23
N GLY A 283 -12.96 -20.98 -1.36
CA GLY A 283 -12.54 -21.68 -2.55
C GLY A 283 -13.41 -22.90 -2.70
N ASN A 284 -14.06 -23.06 -3.86
CA ASN A 284 -14.62 -24.37 -4.21
C ASN A 284 -13.45 -25.36 -4.13
N PHE A 285 -13.57 -26.38 -3.27
CA PHE A 285 -12.50 -27.35 -3.05
C PHE A 285 -12.10 -28.03 -4.36
N TYR A 286 -13.03 -28.25 -5.30
CA TYR A 286 -12.76 -28.81 -6.63
C TYR A 286 -11.83 -27.96 -7.49
N GLN A 287 -11.93 -26.64 -7.39
CA GLN A 287 -11.15 -25.75 -8.27
C GLN A 287 -9.73 -25.59 -7.77
N ASN A 288 -9.53 -25.61 -6.46
CA ASN A 288 -8.29 -25.17 -5.84
C ASN A 288 -7.47 -26.28 -5.20
N PHE A 289 -8.05 -27.46 -4.96
CA PHE A 289 -7.39 -28.57 -4.30
C PHE A 289 -7.52 -29.87 -5.12
N ASP A 290 -6.45 -30.65 -5.12
CA ASP A 290 -6.47 -32.05 -5.52
C ASP A 290 -6.79 -32.88 -4.29
N LEU A 291 -7.82 -33.72 -4.39
CA LEU A 291 -8.13 -34.69 -3.37
C LEU A 291 -7.15 -35.85 -3.53
N THR A 292 -6.34 -36.10 -2.52
CA THR A 292 -5.51 -37.31 -2.52
C THR A 292 -6.42 -38.50 -2.22
N TRP A 293 -7.24 -38.43 -1.18
CA TRP A 293 -8.26 -39.43 -0.79
C TRP A 293 -9.36 -38.73 0.04
N GLY A 294 -10.65 -38.78 -0.31
CA GLY A 294 -11.73 -38.12 0.46
C GLY A 294 -13.06 -37.98 -0.29
N ILE A 295 -14.15 -37.58 0.40
CA ILE A 295 -15.49 -37.39 -0.19
C ILE A 295 -15.88 -35.91 -0.09
N LEU A 296 -16.21 -35.29 -1.23
CA LEU A 296 -16.61 -33.89 -1.31
C LEU A 296 -18.14 -33.78 -1.43
N ASN A 297 -18.75 -33.10 -0.46
CA ASN A 297 -20.20 -32.89 -0.41
C ASN A 297 -20.52 -31.44 -0.85
N ASN A 298 -21.27 -31.30 -1.94
CA ASN A 298 -21.84 -30.03 -2.43
C ASN A 298 -20.81 -28.88 -2.60
N ASP A 299 -19.62 -29.19 -3.14
CA ASP A 299 -18.56 -28.24 -3.58
C ASP A 299 -17.96 -27.29 -2.52
N GLN A 300 -18.50 -27.27 -1.30
CA GLN A 300 -18.10 -26.36 -0.23
C GLN A 300 -17.66 -27.07 1.05
N LEU A 301 -18.07 -28.33 1.26
CA LEU A 301 -17.72 -29.11 2.44
C LEU A 301 -16.90 -30.34 2.05
N LEU A 302 -15.60 -30.27 2.26
CA LEU A 302 -14.73 -31.43 2.17
C LEU A 302 -14.85 -32.28 3.44
N THR A 303 -15.23 -33.55 3.29
CA THR A 303 -15.29 -34.51 4.39
C THR A 303 -14.12 -35.48 4.27
N LEU A 304 -13.25 -35.44 5.27
CA LEU A 304 -12.16 -36.40 5.44
C LEU A 304 -12.65 -37.56 6.33
N SER A 305 -12.44 -38.79 5.88
CA SER A 305 -12.71 -40.02 6.63
C SER A 305 -11.41 -40.73 6.99
N LEU A 306 -11.37 -41.30 8.18
CA LEU A 306 -10.30 -42.19 8.63
C LEU A 306 -10.92 -43.57 8.89
N ASP A 307 -10.34 -44.61 8.31
CA ASP A 307 -10.70 -46.00 8.59
C ASP A 307 -9.46 -46.82 8.99
N LYS A 308 -9.65 -48.11 9.24
CA LYS A 308 -8.58 -49.01 9.68
C LYS A 308 -7.48 -49.21 8.62
N ALA A 309 -7.81 -49.03 7.34
CA ALA A 309 -6.92 -49.28 6.22
C ALA A 309 -6.18 -48.01 5.78
N SER A 310 -6.80 -46.83 5.89
CA SER A 310 -6.23 -45.57 5.37
C SER A 310 -6.86 -44.31 5.97
N GLY A 311 -6.15 -43.19 5.79
CA GLY A 311 -6.66 -41.84 6.03
C GLY A 311 -7.08 -41.12 4.75
N SER A 312 -7.44 -39.85 4.88
CA SER A 312 -7.86 -38.98 3.78
C SER A 312 -7.18 -37.61 3.87
N GLY A 313 -7.05 -36.93 2.73
CA GLY A 313 -6.37 -35.65 2.64
C GLY A 313 -6.63 -34.91 1.33
N PHE A 314 -6.12 -33.69 1.26
CA PHE A 314 -6.16 -32.83 0.10
C PHE A 314 -4.87 -32.02 0.02
N GLN A 315 -4.48 -31.62 -1.19
CA GLN A 315 -3.38 -30.69 -1.42
C GLN A 315 -3.86 -29.54 -2.29
N SER A 316 -3.28 -28.35 -2.16
CA SER A 316 -3.61 -27.27 -3.09
C SER A 316 -3.00 -27.53 -4.46
N LYS A 317 -3.76 -27.22 -5.52
CA LYS A 317 -3.28 -27.30 -6.91
C LYS A 317 -2.19 -26.28 -7.24
N ASN A 318 -2.22 -25.14 -6.53
CA ASN A 318 -1.25 -24.08 -6.69
C ASN A 318 -0.36 -24.01 -5.45
N GLU A 319 0.89 -23.63 -5.67
CA GLU A 319 1.80 -23.25 -4.59
C GLU A 319 1.56 -21.79 -4.20
N TYR A 320 1.59 -21.53 -2.89
CA TYR A 320 1.35 -20.20 -2.35
C TYR A 320 2.55 -19.73 -1.56
N LEU A 321 2.96 -18.50 -1.86
CA LEU A 321 4.06 -17.84 -1.19
C LEU A 321 3.49 -16.59 -0.51
N PHE A 322 3.44 -16.62 0.82
CA PHE A 322 3.07 -15.50 1.70
C PHE A 322 1.63 -15.01 1.62
N ARG A 323 0.76 -15.67 2.40
CA ARG A 323 -0.65 -15.32 2.54
C ARG A 323 -1.12 -15.52 3.97
N LYS A 324 -2.20 -14.81 4.30
CA LYS A 324 -3.12 -15.21 5.36
C LYS A 324 -3.93 -16.40 4.86
N ILE A 325 -3.88 -17.52 5.57
CA ILE A 325 -4.77 -18.66 5.35
C ILE A 325 -5.80 -18.64 6.47
N ASP A 326 -7.07 -18.58 6.09
CA ASP A 326 -8.20 -18.75 7.00
C ASP A 326 -8.88 -20.09 6.68
N MET A 327 -8.95 -20.99 7.66
CA MET A 327 -9.62 -22.29 7.50
C MET A 327 -10.68 -22.49 8.58
N GLN A 328 -11.87 -22.94 8.16
CA GLN A 328 -12.91 -23.43 9.06
C GLN A 328 -12.86 -24.94 9.08
N LEU A 329 -12.63 -25.51 10.27
CA LEU A 329 -12.54 -26.96 10.46
C LEU A 329 -13.63 -27.42 11.42
N ARG A 330 -14.19 -28.60 11.13
CA ARG A 330 -15.03 -29.35 12.06
C ARG A 330 -14.31 -30.63 12.44
N LEU A 331 -13.98 -30.79 13.72
CA LEU A 331 -13.22 -31.94 14.23
C LEU A 331 -14.13 -33.17 14.42
N VAL A 332 -13.51 -34.35 14.53
CA VAL A 332 -14.20 -35.65 14.69
C VAL A 332 -14.99 -35.66 16.00
N PRO A 333 -16.34 -35.67 15.98
CA PRO A 333 -17.14 -35.58 17.19
C PRO A 333 -17.10 -36.87 18.03
N GLY A 334 -17.41 -36.75 19.32
CA GLY A 334 -17.52 -37.90 20.24
C GLY A 334 -16.16 -38.41 20.70
N ASN A 335 -16.03 -39.73 20.85
CA ASN A 335 -14.76 -40.36 21.21
C ASN A 335 -13.86 -40.42 19.96
N SER A 336 -12.89 -39.53 19.92
CA SER A 336 -11.92 -39.39 18.83
C SER A 336 -10.49 -39.69 19.29
N ALA A 337 -10.33 -40.35 20.45
CA ALA A 337 -9.04 -40.69 21.00
C ALA A 337 -8.19 -41.50 19.99
N GLY A 338 -6.95 -41.04 19.78
CA GLY A 338 -6.04 -41.64 18.79
C GLY A 338 -6.19 -41.15 17.36
N THR A 339 -7.09 -40.19 17.10
CA THR A 339 -7.19 -39.51 15.80
C THR A 339 -6.43 -38.19 15.81
N VAL A 340 -5.87 -37.80 14.66
CA VAL A 340 -5.26 -36.49 14.42
C VAL A 340 -5.89 -35.89 13.17
N THR A 341 -6.48 -34.70 13.32
CA THR A 341 -6.84 -33.88 12.16
C THR A 341 -5.74 -32.83 11.99
N ALA A 342 -5.09 -32.78 10.83
CA ALA A 342 -4.00 -31.85 10.60
C ALA A 342 -4.21 -31.05 9.31
N TYR A 343 -3.72 -29.82 9.31
CA TYR A 343 -3.39 -29.10 8.09
C TYR A 343 -2.03 -28.44 8.27
N TYR A 344 -1.25 -28.42 7.20
CA TYR A 344 0.13 -27.96 7.24
C TYR A 344 0.45 -27.15 5.99
N LEU A 345 1.45 -26.28 6.11
CA LEU A 345 2.01 -25.52 5.02
C LEU A 345 3.45 -25.98 4.82
N SER A 346 3.72 -26.60 3.68
CA SER A 346 5.04 -27.16 3.37
C SER A 346 5.36 -27.03 1.87
N PRO A 347 6.61 -26.71 1.48
CA PRO A 347 7.11 -26.90 0.12
C PRO A 347 7.34 -28.40 -0.16
N GLN A 348 7.21 -28.80 -1.42
CA GLN A 348 7.41 -30.20 -1.81
C GLN A 348 8.87 -30.65 -1.62
N GLY A 349 9.15 -31.64 -0.76
CA GLY A 349 10.49 -32.22 -0.56
C GLY A 349 10.71 -32.85 0.82
N ALA A 350 11.90 -33.44 1.06
CA ALA A 350 12.24 -34.14 2.30
C ALA A 350 12.97 -33.28 3.35
N ALA A 351 13.34 -32.04 2.99
CA ALA A 351 13.98 -31.07 3.88
C ALA A 351 13.26 -29.73 3.68
N HIS A 352 12.15 -29.56 4.39
CA HIS A 352 11.21 -28.48 4.15
C HIS A 352 11.01 -27.60 5.38
N ASP A 353 10.73 -26.32 5.13
CA ASP A 353 10.16 -25.43 6.13
C ASP A 353 8.69 -25.79 6.27
N GLU A 354 8.20 -26.02 7.48
CA GLU A 354 6.81 -26.46 7.69
C GLU A 354 6.14 -25.67 8.80
N ILE A 355 4.85 -25.44 8.64
CA ILE A 355 4.00 -24.95 9.73
C ILE A 355 2.85 -25.93 9.88
N ASP A 356 2.82 -26.62 11.02
CA ASP A 356 1.83 -27.64 11.36
C ASP A 356 0.80 -27.12 12.33
N PHE A 357 -0.45 -27.52 12.06
CA PHE A 357 -1.56 -27.42 13.00
C PHE A 357 -2.16 -28.82 13.16
N GLU A 358 -1.95 -29.43 14.32
CA GLU A 358 -2.41 -30.77 14.65
C GLU A 358 -3.46 -30.71 15.76
N PHE A 359 -4.65 -31.23 15.46
CA PHE A 359 -5.75 -31.35 16.42
C PHE A 359 -5.85 -32.79 16.89
N LEU A 360 -5.45 -33.01 18.14
CA LEU A 360 -5.45 -34.33 18.77
C LEU A 360 -6.85 -34.61 19.31
N GLY A 361 -7.46 -35.68 18.79
CA GLY A 361 -8.74 -36.19 19.26
C GLY A 361 -8.64 -36.78 20.66
N ASN A 362 -9.75 -36.77 21.39
CA ASN A 362 -9.81 -37.14 22.79
C ASN A 362 -11.04 -38.00 23.10
N VAL A 363 -11.11 -38.58 24.29
CA VAL A 363 -12.28 -39.31 24.77
C VAL A 363 -13.48 -38.36 24.92
N THR A 364 -14.69 -38.91 24.81
CA THR A 364 -15.93 -38.11 24.86
C THR A 364 -15.98 -37.23 26.10
N GLY A 365 -16.25 -35.93 25.89
CA GLY A 365 -16.39 -34.95 26.97
C GLY A 365 -15.11 -34.18 27.30
N GLU A 366 -13.95 -34.68 26.86
CA GLU A 366 -12.68 -34.01 27.02
C GLU A 366 -12.36 -33.08 25.83
N PRO A 367 -11.67 -31.95 26.06
CA PRO A 367 -11.31 -31.01 25.00
C PRO A 367 -10.25 -31.58 24.05
N TYR A 368 -10.21 -31.06 22.84
CA TYR A 368 -9.13 -31.33 21.89
C TYR A 368 -7.87 -30.60 22.32
N THR A 369 -6.71 -31.13 21.92
CA THR A 369 -5.44 -30.41 22.05
C THR A 369 -5.01 -29.94 20.68
N LEU A 370 -4.79 -28.64 20.52
CA LEU A 370 -4.12 -28.06 19.37
C LEU A 370 -2.62 -28.02 19.64
N HIS A 371 -1.86 -28.75 18.83
CA HIS A 371 -0.42 -28.62 18.70
C HIS A 371 -0.10 -27.76 17.47
N THR A 372 0.79 -26.79 17.65
CA THR A 372 1.35 -26.00 16.55
C THR A 372 2.86 -26.18 16.55
N THR A 373 3.42 -26.47 15.38
CA THR A 373 4.87 -26.67 15.24
C THR A 373 5.37 -25.92 14.02
N VAL A 374 6.52 -25.26 14.14
CA VAL A 374 7.23 -24.63 13.03
C VAL A 374 8.53 -25.38 12.82
N PHE A 375 8.76 -25.86 11.61
CA PHE A 375 10.00 -26.47 11.17
C PHE A 375 10.77 -25.51 10.27
N ASN A 376 12.09 -25.46 10.47
CA ASN A 376 13.05 -24.79 9.59
C ASN A 376 14.02 -25.86 9.08
N GLN A 377 13.99 -26.12 7.77
CA GLN A 377 14.79 -27.17 7.12
C GLN A 377 14.69 -28.54 7.83
N GLY A 378 13.47 -28.95 8.17
CA GLY A 378 13.20 -30.21 8.87
C GLY A 378 13.57 -30.25 10.35
N LYS A 379 14.01 -29.13 10.95
CA LYS A 379 14.27 -29.01 12.41
C LYS A 379 13.20 -28.17 13.08
N VAL A 380 12.72 -28.61 14.25
CA VAL A 380 11.76 -27.82 15.05
C VAL A 380 12.39 -26.48 15.44
N ALA A 381 11.82 -25.40 14.93
CA ALA A 381 12.19 -24.02 15.23
C ALA A 381 11.34 -23.44 16.37
N GLY A 382 10.14 -23.99 16.60
CA GLY A 382 9.29 -23.65 17.73
C GLY A 382 8.03 -24.53 17.78
N SER A 383 7.50 -24.77 18.97
CA SER A 383 6.25 -25.50 19.15
C SER A 383 5.43 -24.91 20.30
N ASN A 384 4.11 -25.04 20.23
CA ASN A 384 3.21 -24.64 21.28
C ASN A 384 1.98 -25.56 21.30
N SER A 385 1.44 -25.79 22.49
CA SER A 385 0.27 -26.65 22.71
C SER A 385 -0.79 -25.90 23.50
N SER A 386 -2.04 -25.99 23.06
CA SER A 386 -3.17 -25.35 23.71
C SER A 386 -4.39 -26.27 23.72
N VAL A 387 -5.18 -26.18 24.78
CA VAL A 387 -6.41 -26.99 24.92
C VAL A 387 -7.58 -26.20 24.35
N SER A 388 -8.35 -26.83 23.46
CA SER A 388 -9.48 -26.22 22.78
C SER A 388 -10.78 -27.00 23.02
N GLY A 389 -11.80 -26.32 23.56
CA GLY A 389 -13.09 -26.93 23.89
C GLY A 389 -14.12 -26.98 22.76
N SER A 390 -13.81 -26.47 21.56
CA SER A 390 -14.79 -26.36 20.47
C SER A 390 -14.55 -27.38 19.36
N THR A 391 -15.64 -27.95 18.84
CA THR A 391 -15.64 -28.79 17.62
C THR A 391 -15.61 -27.99 16.33
N GLN A 392 -15.76 -26.66 16.41
CA GLN A 392 -15.61 -25.72 15.30
C GLN A 392 -14.55 -24.68 15.65
N LEU A 393 -13.50 -24.58 14.83
CA LEU A 393 -12.47 -23.56 14.95
C LEU A 393 -12.30 -22.77 13.65
N LEU A 394 -12.04 -21.48 13.84
CA LEU A 394 -11.63 -20.54 12.80
C LEU A 394 -10.17 -20.18 13.10
N ILE A 395 -9.27 -20.47 12.16
CA ILE A 395 -7.84 -20.30 12.37
C ILE A 395 -7.30 -19.40 11.28
N SER A 396 -6.48 -18.42 11.67
CA SER A 396 -5.85 -17.45 10.79
C SER A 396 -4.34 -17.44 10.98
N THR A 397 -3.56 -17.57 9.90
CA THR A 397 -2.09 -17.44 9.97
C THR A 397 -1.62 -15.99 9.82
N PRO A 398 -0.65 -15.53 10.64
CA PRO A 398 0.04 -14.26 10.40
C PRO A 398 1.01 -14.36 9.20
N ILE A 399 1.20 -13.25 8.48
CA ILE A 399 1.91 -13.15 7.20
C ILE A 399 3.44 -13.13 7.42
N LEU A 400 4.19 -13.97 6.68
CA LEU A 400 5.62 -13.75 6.32
C LEU A 400 5.68 -13.23 4.86
N SER A 401 6.79 -12.69 4.33
CA SER A 401 6.91 -12.16 2.95
C SER A 401 8.29 -12.44 2.33
N CYS A 402 8.36 -13.02 1.13
CA CYS A 402 9.57 -13.33 0.30
C CYS A 402 9.22 -13.93 -1.10
N GLY A 403 8.48 -13.22 -1.97
CA GLY A 403 7.90 -13.78 -3.23
C GLY A 403 8.84 -14.44 -4.27
N THR A 404 8.23 -15.25 -5.16
CA THR A 404 8.80 -15.89 -6.37
C THR A 404 8.92 -14.88 -7.52
N PRO A 405 9.82 -15.08 -8.51
CA PRO A 405 10.11 -14.08 -9.52
C PRO A 405 8.95 -13.92 -10.51
N ARG A 406 8.15 -12.84 -10.38
CA ARG A 406 7.21 -12.41 -11.43
C ARG A 406 7.92 -11.52 -12.45
N LYS A 407 7.42 -11.58 -13.70
CA LYS A 407 7.91 -10.83 -14.89
C LYS A 407 8.29 -9.39 -14.55
N SER A 408 9.50 -8.95 -14.93
CA SER A 408 10.08 -7.68 -14.49
C SER A 408 9.17 -6.47 -14.76
N CYS A 409 8.90 -5.68 -13.72
CA CYS A 409 8.34 -4.33 -13.84
C CYS A 409 9.41 -3.42 -14.48
N LYS A 410 9.39 -3.28 -15.81
CA LYS A 410 10.34 -2.44 -16.57
C LYS A 410 9.61 -1.42 -17.42
N GLN A 411 10.16 -0.21 -17.48
CA GLN A 411 9.60 0.94 -18.19
C GLN A 411 9.43 0.69 -19.70
N SER A 412 10.30 -0.13 -20.30
CA SER A 412 10.27 -0.48 -21.73
C SER A 412 9.01 -1.23 -22.19
N ILE A 413 8.12 -1.61 -21.28
CA ILE A 413 6.91 -2.39 -21.56
C ILE A 413 5.64 -1.57 -21.25
N LEU A 414 5.74 -0.29 -20.88
CA LEU A 414 4.57 0.57 -20.68
C LEU A 414 3.76 0.66 -21.99
N PRO A 415 2.45 0.36 -21.98
CA PRO A 415 1.62 0.55 -23.17
C PRO A 415 1.67 2.03 -23.57
N ASN A 416 1.89 2.28 -24.87
CA ASN A 416 2.23 3.58 -25.47
C ASN A 416 1.60 4.79 -24.78
N GLN A 417 2.41 5.84 -24.61
CA GLN A 417 2.00 7.08 -23.94
C GLN A 417 0.99 7.94 -24.72
N ASN A 418 0.60 7.51 -25.93
CA ASN A 418 -0.23 8.28 -26.88
C ASN A 418 -1.69 8.38 -26.46
#